data_AF-A0A965IFF9-F1
#
_entry.id   AF-A0A965IFF9-F1
#
_cell.length_a   1.000
_cell.length_b   1.000
_cell.length_c   1.000
_cell.angle_alpha   90.00
_cell.angle_beta   90.00
_cell.angle_gamma   90.00
#
_symmetry.space_group_name_H-M   'P 1'
#
loop_
_entity.id
_entity.type
_entity.pdbx_description
1 polymer ?
#
loop_
_entity_poly.entity_id
_entity_poly.type
_entity_poly.pdbx_seq_one_letter_code
_entity_poly.pdbx_strand_id
1 'polypeptide(L)'
;MKMLILAGGLGTRLRNVVKDVPKPLAPVGSTPFLHYQVEHWIAQGVQSFVFLLHHQAELIDCFIEERRSNLLASCEVKSIVEPQPLDTGGAVAYAVRQLGLDGEFIVTNADTWLGSGVRELANAGSDTMVVVRQDEVSRYGLVDIDDAGFVCGFREKGESRGAGWINAGMGLFRAEHFRKWNGQRLSLEKDVFPELLAARQLKVLPLESNFIDIGVPADYLRFCRWQESGREGGLCN
;
A
#
# COMPACT_ATOMS: atom_id res chain seq x y z
N MET A 1 -1.29 -16.37 1.48
CA MET A 1 -1.99 -15.16 1.96
C MET A 1 -2.33 -14.29 0.77
N LYS A 2 -3.48 -13.63 0.76
CA LYS A 2 -3.93 -12.76 -0.34
C LYS A 2 -3.47 -11.32 -0.08
N MET A 3 -3.06 -10.62 -1.13
CA MET A 3 -2.64 -9.23 -1.07
C MET A 3 -3.56 -8.36 -1.94
N LEU A 4 -4.23 -7.40 -1.32
CA LEU A 4 -5.06 -6.39 -1.95
C LEU A 4 -4.21 -5.14 -2.18
N ILE A 5 -4.09 -4.71 -3.43
CA ILE A 5 -3.20 -3.63 -3.85
C ILE A 5 -4.05 -2.42 -4.24
N LEU A 6 -3.95 -1.33 -3.48
CA LEU A 6 -4.64 -0.07 -3.74
C LEU A 6 -3.96 0.69 -4.88
N ALA A 7 -4.51 0.56 -6.10
CA ALA A 7 -3.94 1.12 -7.33
C ALA A 7 -4.91 2.05 -8.11
N GLY A 8 -6.06 2.41 -7.53
CA GLY A 8 -7.09 3.25 -8.18
C GLY A 8 -6.92 4.77 -8.04
N GLY A 9 -5.89 5.25 -7.34
CA GLY A 9 -5.73 6.66 -7.00
C GLY A 9 -5.39 7.59 -8.19
N LEU A 10 -5.82 8.86 -8.11
CA LEU A 10 -5.65 9.86 -9.18
C LEU A 10 -4.20 10.34 -9.40
N GLY A 11 -3.29 10.10 -8.46
CA GLY A 11 -1.85 10.38 -8.62
C GLY A 11 -1.47 11.84 -8.93
N THR A 12 -2.28 12.82 -8.51
CA THR A 12 -2.24 14.21 -9.02
C THR A 12 -0.92 14.95 -8.85
N ARG A 13 -0.13 14.66 -7.80
CA ARG A 13 1.14 15.34 -7.50
C ARG A 13 2.30 14.91 -8.42
N LEU A 14 2.30 13.67 -8.90
CA LEU A 14 3.37 13.16 -9.78
C LEU A 14 3.11 13.51 -11.26
N ARG A 15 1.90 13.98 -11.61
CA ARG A 15 1.49 14.27 -13.00
C ARG A 15 2.39 15.26 -13.74
N ASN A 16 3.15 16.10 -13.03
CA ASN A 16 4.10 17.02 -13.68
C ASN A 16 5.31 16.30 -14.30
N VAL A 17 5.66 15.11 -13.81
CA VAL A 17 6.80 14.29 -14.28
C VAL A 17 6.31 13.07 -15.05
N VAL A 18 5.19 12.47 -14.63
CA VAL A 18 4.61 11.27 -15.25
C VAL A 18 3.18 11.61 -15.68
N LYS A 19 3.01 12.00 -16.95
CA LYS A 19 1.76 12.55 -17.46
C LYS A 19 0.76 11.49 -17.93
N ASP A 20 1.26 10.41 -18.51
CA ASP A 20 0.45 9.55 -19.39
C ASP A 20 0.01 8.24 -18.73
N VAL A 21 0.59 7.88 -17.60
CA VAL A 21 0.36 6.59 -16.93
C VAL A 21 -0.04 6.78 -15.46
N PRO A 22 -0.85 5.86 -14.90
CA PRO A 22 -1.17 5.89 -13.49
C PRO A 22 0.10 5.73 -12.66
N LYS A 23 0.10 6.30 -11.45
CA LYS A 23 1.31 6.37 -10.60
C LYS A 23 2.02 5.02 -10.41
N PRO A 24 1.32 3.89 -10.18
CA PRO A 24 1.98 2.58 -10.07
C PRO A 24 2.72 2.16 -11.35
N LEU A 25 2.33 2.66 -12.52
CA LEU A 25 2.99 2.38 -13.80
C LEU A 25 4.05 3.42 -14.18
N ALA A 26 4.43 4.32 -13.26
CA ALA A 26 5.50 5.28 -13.50
C ALA A 26 6.80 4.57 -13.97
N PRO A 27 7.43 5.03 -15.07
CA PRO A 27 8.52 4.31 -15.72
C PRO A 27 9.86 4.46 -14.99
N VAL A 28 10.34 3.37 -14.40
CA VAL A 28 11.66 3.30 -13.77
C VAL A 28 12.63 2.63 -14.76
N GLY A 29 13.30 3.45 -15.57
CA GLY A 29 14.00 3.01 -16.76
C GLY A 29 13.01 2.51 -17.81
N SER A 30 13.19 1.29 -18.32
CA SER A 30 12.28 0.63 -19.25
C SER A 30 11.14 -0.14 -18.58
N THR A 31 11.11 -0.18 -17.24
CA THR A 31 10.23 -1.07 -16.48
C THR A 31 9.33 -0.27 -15.54
N PRO A 32 8.00 -0.52 -15.51
CA PRO A 32 7.09 0.18 -14.60
C PRO A 32 7.39 -0.09 -13.13
N PHE A 33 7.16 0.88 -12.24
CA PHE A 33 7.34 0.73 -10.79
C PHE A 33 6.62 -0.50 -10.21
N LEU A 34 5.37 -0.74 -10.62
CA LEU A 34 4.56 -1.87 -10.17
C LEU A 34 5.18 -3.23 -10.50
N HIS A 35 6.00 -3.32 -11.56
CA HIS A 35 6.72 -4.55 -11.88
C HIS A 35 7.71 -4.93 -10.77
N TYR A 36 8.52 -3.96 -10.33
CA TYR A 36 9.47 -4.17 -9.25
C TYR A 36 8.74 -4.51 -7.93
N GLN A 37 7.61 -3.86 -7.67
CA GLN A 37 6.80 -4.15 -6.49
C GLN A 37 6.30 -5.61 -6.48
N VAL A 38 5.69 -6.04 -7.59
CA VAL A 38 5.15 -7.41 -7.72
C VAL A 38 6.26 -8.45 -7.64
N GLU A 39 7.38 -8.24 -8.34
CA GLU A 39 8.57 -9.11 -8.24
C GLU A 39 9.04 -9.24 -6.79
N HIS A 40 9.11 -8.11 -6.08
CA HIS A 40 9.52 -8.08 -4.69
C HIS A 40 8.54 -8.81 -3.75
N TRP A 41 7.23 -8.62 -3.92
CA TRP A 41 6.22 -9.33 -3.13
C TRP A 41 6.22 -10.85 -3.43
N ILE A 42 6.45 -11.26 -4.67
CA ILE A 42 6.61 -12.68 -5.03
C ILE A 42 7.84 -13.27 -4.35
N ALA A 43 8.98 -12.57 -4.34
CA ALA A 43 10.18 -13.00 -3.62
C ALA A 43 9.94 -13.12 -2.09
N GLN A 44 9.01 -12.32 -1.55
CA GLN A 44 8.56 -12.44 -0.15
C GLN A 44 7.50 -13.54 0.07
N GLY A 45 7.07 -14.24 -0.98
CA GLY A 45 6.18 -15.40 -0.90
C GLY A 45 4.71 -15.11 -1.17
N VAL A 46 4.36 -13.93 -1.70
CA VAL A 46 2.99 -13.64 -2.14
C VAL A 46 2.70 -14.34 -3.46
N GLN A 47 1.58 -15.06 -3.53
CA GLN A 47 1.14 -15.78 -4.73
C GLN A 47 -0.31 -15.47 -5.13
N SER A 48 -1.02 -14.63 -4.37
CA SER A 48 -2.42 -14.27 -4.66
C SER A 48 -2.59 -12.76 -4.54
N PHE A 49 -2.86 -12.12 -5.67
CA PHE A 49 -2.96 -10.67 -5.82
C PHE A 49 -4.37 -10.26 -6.25
N VAL A 50 -4.89 -9.21 -5.62
CA VAL A 50 -6.11 -8.53 -6.02
C VAL A 50 -5.80 -7.05 -6.21
N PHE A 51 -5.80 -6.60 -7.46
CA PHE A 51 -5.58 -5.20 -7.80
C PHE A 51 -6.90 -4.42 -7.67
N LEU A 52 -6.91 -3.40 -6.83
CA LEU A 52 -8.06 -2.53 -6.58
C LEU A 52 -7.90 -1.28 -7.45
N LEU A 53 -8.68 -1.20 -8.52
CA LEU A 53 -8.51 -0.26 -9.63
C LEU A 53 -9.68 0.72 -9.70
N HIS A 54 -9.42 1.91 -10.25
CA HIS A 54 -10.46 2.88 -10.60
C HIS A 54 -10.00 3.75 -11.77
N HIS A 55 -9.21 4.78 -11.49
CA HIS A 55 -8.70 5.68 -12.52
C HIS A 55 -7.68 4.97 -13.41
N GLN A 56 -7.86 5.06 -14.74
CA GLN A 56 -6.98 4.42 -15.73
C GLN A 56 -6.79 2.90 -15.50
N ALA A 57 -7.83 2.22 -14.99
CA ALA A 57 -7.80 0.78 -14.70
C ALA A 57 -7.30 -0.04 -15.90
N GLU A 58 -7.74 0.32 -17.12
CA GLU A 58 -7.37 -0.33 -18.37
C GLU A 58 -5.84 -0.43 -18.58
N LEU A 59 -5.08 0.58 -18.18
CA LEU A 59 -3.61 0.55 -18.32
C LEU A 59 -2.97 -0.45 -17.36
N ILE A 60 -3.51 -0.57 -16.15
CA ILE A 60 -3.03 -1.52 -15.15
C ILE A 60 -3.46 -2.94 -15.53
N ASP A 61 -4.67 -3.12 -16.05
CA ASP A 61 -5.13 -4.42 -16.58
C ASP A 61 -4.26 -4.87 -17.76
N CYS A 62 -3.95 -4.00 -18.72
CA CYS A 62 -3.00 -4.30 -19.80
C CYS A 62 -1.64 -4.74 -19.25
N PHE A 63 -1.09 -4.01 -18.27
CA PHE A 63 0.16 -4.40 -17.61
C PHE A 63 0.07 -5.80 -16.97
N ILE A 64 -1.02 -6.11 -16.27
CA ILE A 64 -1.24 -7.41 -15.63
C ILE A 64 -1.28 -8.52 -16.68
N GLU A 65 -2.04 -8.33 -17.77
CA GLU A 65 -2.19 -9.31 -18.84
C GLU A 65 -0.88 -9.56 -19.59
N GLU A 66 -0.11 -8.52 -19.91
CA GLU A 66 1.22 -8.66 -20.51
C GLU A 66 2.20 -9.44 -19.62
N ARG A 67 2.00 -9.42 -18.30
CA ARG A 67 2.86 -10.10 -17.32
C ARG A 67 2.30 -11.45 -16.86
N ARG A 68 1.11 -11.83 -17.33
CA ARG A 68 0.38 -13.05 -16.92
C ARG A 68 1.18 -14.32 -17.16
N SER A 69 1.89 -14.40 -18.28
CA SER A 69 2.64 -15.59 -18.71
C SER A 69 4.10 -15.62 -18.22
N ASN A 70 4.57 -14.57 -17.55
CA ASN A 70 5.95 -14.48 -17.04
C ASN A 70 5.98 -14.23 -15.51
N LEU A 71 6.09 -12.98 -15.09
CA LEU A 71 6.16 -12.52 -13.70
C LEU A 71 5.01 -13.09 -12.85
N LEU A 72 3.81 -13.17 -13.41
CA LEU A 72 2.60 -13.60 -12.70
C LEU A 72 2.19 -15.05 -13.00
N ALA A 73 3.02 -15.83 -13.71
CA ALA A 73 2.65 -17.16 -14.20
C ALA A 73 2.27 -18.15 -13.08
N SER A 74 2.89 -18.02 -11.91
CA SER A 74 2.64 -18.85 -10.72
C SER A 74 1.65 -18.23 -9.73
N CYS A 75 1.03 -17.10 -10.07
CA CYS A 75 0.20 -16.32 -9.16
C CYS A 75 -1.28 -16.38 -9.53
N GLU A 76 -2.15 -16.46 -8.52
CA GLU A 76 -3.57 -16.13 -8.66
C GLU A 76 -3.70 -14.61 -8.73
N VAL A 77 -4.17 -14.07 -9.86
CA VAL A 77 -4.32 -12.63 -10.05
C VAL A 77 -5.74 -12.30 -10.46
N LYS A 78 -6.34 -11.34 -9.74
CA LYS A 78 -7.62 -10.71 -10.06
C LYS A 78 -7.45 -9.19 -10.07
N SER A 79 -8.17 -8.51 -10.96
CA SER A 79 -8.38 -7.07 -10.90
C SER A 79 -9.85 -6.78 -10.64
N ILE A 80 -10.10 -5.74 -9.83
CA ILE A 80 -11.44 -5.29 -9.47
C ILE A 80 -11.48 -3.79 -9.70
N VAL A 81 -12.36 -3.37 -10.61
CA VAL A 81 -12.61 -1.95 -10.89
C VAL A 81 -13.83 -1.50 -10.09
N GLU A 82 -13.64 -0.52 -9.21
CA GLU A 82 -14.78 0.09 -8.52
C GLU A 82 -15.60 0.98 -9.45
N PRO A 83 -16.94 0.94 -9.38
CA PRO A 83 -17.83 1.64 -10.31
C PRO A 83 -17.81 3.17 -10.13
N GLN A 84 -17.37 3.62 -8.96
CA GLN A 84 -17.21 5.02 -8.59
C GLN A 84 -16.05 5.10 -7.59
N PRO A 85 -15.43 6.27 -7.36
CA PRO A 85 -14.35 6.38 -6.39
C PRO A 85 -14.87 6.14 -4.96
N LEU A 86 -14.50 5.02 -4.33
CA LEU A 86 -14.97 4.60 -2.99
C LEU A 86 -13.98 4.91 -1.86
N ASP A 87 -12.82 5.49 -2.18
CA ASP A 87 -11.72 5.71 -1.24
C ASP A 87 -11.07 4.40 -0.75
N THR A 88 -9.98 4.49 0.03
CA THR A 88 -9.10 3.35 0.34
C THR A 88 -9.81 2.16 0.99
N GLY A 89 -10.62 2.42 2.02
CA GLY A 89 -11.38 1.38 2.72
C GLY A 89 -12.55 0.87 1.89
N GLY A 90 -13.17 1.72 1.08
CA GLY A 90 -14.30 1.37 0.23
C GLY A 90 -13.88 0.45 -0.91
N ALA A 91 -12.69 0.68 -1.49
CA ALA A 91 -12.11 -0.22 -2.49
C ALA A 91 -11.86 -1.62 -1.91
N VAL A 92 -11.33 -1.70 -0.67
CA VAL A 92 -11.15 -2.97 0.05
C VAL A 92 -12.49 -3.64 0.33
N ALA A 93 -13.47 -2.90 0.85
CA ALA A 93 -14.80 -3.42 1.15
C ALA A 93 -15.55 -3.91 -0.10
N TYR A 94 -15.38 -3.20 -1.21
CA TYR A 94 -15.92 -3.60 -2.50
C TYR A 94 -15.32 -4.94 -2.95
N ALA A 95 -14.00 -5.12 -2.86
CA ALA A 95 -13.35 -6.38 -3.19
C ALA A 95 -13.76 -7.52 -2.24
N VAL A 96 -13.87 -7.26 -0.93
CA VAL A 96 -14.36 -8.23 0.05
C VAL A 96 -15.75 -8.72 -0.35
N ARG A 97 -16.66 -7.81 -0.69
CA ARG A 97 -18.03 -8.15 -1.11
C ARG A 97 -18.07 -8.87 -2.46
N GLN A 98 -17.37 -8.39 -3.47
CA GLN A 98 -17.41 -8.93 -4.84
C GLN A 98 -16.77 -10.31 -4.96
N LEU A 99 -15.67 -10.54 -4.23
CA LEU A 99 -14.92 -11.79 -4.30
C LEU A 99 -15.29 -12.77 -3.19
N GLY A 100 -16.23 -12.41 -2.30
CA GLY A 100 -16.60 -13.22 -1.14
C GLY A 100 -15.40 -13.53 -0.25
N LEU A 101 -14.53 -12.52 -0.01
CA LEU A 101 -13.32 -12.73 0.78
C LEU A 101 -13.67 -12.99 2.25
N ASP A 102 -12.90 -13.89 2.86
CA ASP A 102 -12.98 -14.22 4.28
C ASP A 102 -11.55 -14.33 4.85
N GLY A 103 -11.44 -14.29 6.18
CA GLY A 103 -10.17 -14.37 6.89
C GLY A 103 -9.30 -13.12 6.71
N GLU A 104 -7.99 -13.34 6.70
CA GLU A 104 -6.96 -12.30 6.73
C GLU A 104 -6.38 -12.04 5.33
N PHE A 105 -6.12 -10.78 5.03
CA PHE A 105 -5.40 -10.37 3.82
C PHE A 105 -4.52 -9.16 4.09
N ILE A 106 -3.43 -9.06 3.32
CA ILE A 106 -2.60 -7.87 3.33
C ILE A 106 -3.27 -6.82 2.46
N VAL A 107 -3.34 -5.58 2.93
CA VAL A 107 -3.66 -4.40 2.12
C VAL A 107 -2.38 -3.60 1.97
N THR A 108 -2.04 -3.19 0.74
CA THR A 108 -0.85 -2.37 0.48
C THR A 108 -1.12 -1.28 -0.55
N ASN A 109 -0.46 -0.14 -0.39
CA ASN A 109 -0.45 0.93 -1.38
C ASN A 109 0.42 0.55 -2.58
N ALA A 110 -0.05 0.85 -3.81
CA ALA A 110 0.67 0.53 -5.03
C ALA A 110 1.78 1.54 -5.40
N ASP A 111 1.95 2.61 -4.62
CA ASP A 111 2.90 3.69 -4.84
C ASP A 111 3.96 3.83 -3.74
N THR A 112 3.96 2.89 -2.80
CA THR A 112 4.87 2.87 -1.66
C THR A 112 5.70 1.60 -1.72
N TRP A 113 7.01 1.75 -1.83
CA TRP A 113 7.96 0.65 -1.75
C TRP A 113 8.34 0.40 -0.29
N LEU A 114 8.27 -0.86 0.10
CA LEU A 114 8.84 -1.40 1.33
C LEU A 114 9.77 -2.55 0.99
N GLY A 115 11.01 -2.49 1.46
CA GLY A 115 12.04 -3.51 1.23
C GLY A 115 11.82 -4.84 1.97
N SER A 116 10.93 -4.89 2.95
CA SER A 116 10.44 -6.12 3.59
C SER A 116 9.05 -5.88 4.21
N GLY A 117 8.53 -6.82 5.01
CA GLY A 117 7.31 -6.62 5.80
C GLY A 117 6.22 -7.65 5.55
N VAL A 118 6.20 -8.32 4.39
CA VAL A 118 5.13 -9.30 4.07
C VAL A 118 5.20 -10.51 5.00
N ARG A 119 6.40 -11.06 5.20
CA ARG A 119 6.60 -12.26 6.05
C ARG A 119 6.43 -11.90 7.52
N GLU A 120 6.91 -10.72 7.91
CA GLU A 120 6.84 -10.18 9.25
C GLU A 120 5.38 -9.90 9.65
N LEU A 121 4.58 -9.30 8.76
CA LEU A 121 3.15 -9.11 8.96
C LEU A 121 2.40 -10.43 9.13
N ALA A 122 2.71 -11.43 8.30
CA ALA A 122 2.08 -12.74 8.39
C ALA A 122 2.29 -13.39 9.77
N ASN A 123 3.42 -13.10 10.43
CA ASN A 123 3.72 -13.60 11.77
C ASN A 123 3.17 -12.70 12.90
N ALA A 124 2.99 -11.40 12.66
CA ALA A 124 2.46 -10.45 13.65
C ALA A 124 0.96 -10.65 13.94
N GLY A 125 0.26 -11.35 13.05
CA GLY A 125 -1.18 -11.64 13.14
C GLY A 125 -2.04 -10.44 12.73
N SER A 126 -3.35 -10.68 12.56
CA SER A 126 -4.30 -9.66 12.08
C SER A 126 -4.36 -8.36 12.85
N ASP A 127 -4.93 -7.38 12.17
CA ASP A 127 -5.15 -5.99 12.59
C ASP A 127 -3.84 -5.32 12.98
N THR A 128 -2.84 -5.53 12.13
CA THR A 128 -1.48 -5.00 12.31
C THR A 128 -1.12 -4.11 11.14
N MET A 129 -0.76 -2.87 11.43
CA MET A 129 -0.25 -1.89 10.47
C MET A 129 1.28 -1.84 10.52
N VAL A 130 1.92 -1.78 9.36
CA VAL A 130 3.37 -1.53 9.28
C VAL A 130 3.64 -0.06 9.53
N VAL A 131 4.56 0.23 10.45
CA VAL A 131 5.06 1.57 10.70
C VAL A 131 6.56 1.63 10.46
N VAL A 132 7.01 2.71 9.84
CA VAL A 132 8.44 3.00 9.65
C VAL A 132 8.78 4.31 10.34
N ARG A 133 10.00 4.41 10.86
CA ARG A 133 10.50 5.64 11.44
C ARG A 133 11.09 6.51 10.35
N GLN A 134 10.77 7.80 10.36
CA GLN A 134 11.34 8.80 9.46
C GLN A 134 11.87 9.95 10.29
N ASP A 135 12.99 10.55 9.88
CA ASP A 135 13.60 11.69 10.56
C ASP A 135 12.86 13.01 10.30
N GLU A 136 12.10 13.07 9.21
CA GLU A 136 11.27 14.23 8.86
C GLU A 136 9.87 13.80 8.42
N VAL A 137 8.90 14.02 9.30
CA VAL A 137 7.52 13.56 9.15
C VAL A 137 6.53 14.61 8.66
N SER A 138 7.00 15.81 8.34
CA SER A 138 6.15 16.95 7.91
C SER A 138 5.24 16.65 6.71
N ARG A 139 5.55 15.62 5.91
CA ARG A 139 4.77 15.19 4.74
C ARG A 139 3.86 13.97 5.00
N TYR A 140 3.94 13.38 6.17
CA TYR A 140 3.30 12.12 6.55
C TYR A 140 2.37 12.31 7.75
N GLY A 141 1.39 11.41 7.88
CA GLY A 141 0.61 11.31 9.10
C GLY A 141 1.41 10.50 10.12
N LEU A 142 1.44 10.97 11.37
CA LEU A 142 2.11 10.26 12.45
C LEU A 142 1.17 9.24 13.09
N VAL A 143 1.78 8.15 13.56
CA VAL A 143 1.11 7.11 14.34
C VAL A 143 1.69 7.17 15.75
N ASP A 144 0.84 7.45 16.73
CA ASP A 144 1.19 7.35 18.15
C ASP A 144 0.94 5.91 18.62
N ILE A 145 1.90 5.36 19.36
CA ILE A 145 1.97 3.95 19.73
C ILE A 145 2.11 3.88 21.26
N ASP A 146 1.30 3.04 21.91
CA ASP A 146 1.40 2.76 23.34
C ASP A 146 2.50 1.73 23.66
N ASP A 147 2.86 1.59 24.94
CA ASP A 147 3.91 0.65 25.38
C ASP A 147 3.57 -0.83 25.11
N ALA A 148 2.30 -1.14 24.80
CA ALA A 148 1.84 -2.47 24.46
C ALA A 148 1.85 -2.74 22.94
N GLY A 149 2.30 -1.78 22.12
CA GLY A 149 2.39 -1.92 20.67
C GLY A 149 1.06 -1.69 19.94
N PHE A 150 0.11 -0.98 20.54
CA PHE A 150 -1.15 -0.58 19.92
C PHE A 150 -1.10 0.86 19.46
N VAL A 151 -1.82 1.15 18.37
CA VAL A 151 -2.05 2.52 17.94
C VAL A 151 -2.95 3.22 18.96
N CYS A 152 -2.50 4.36 19.49
CA CYS A 152 -3.26 5.18 20.43
C CYS A 152 -3.65 6.55 19.88
N GLY A 153 -3.14 6.93 18.70
CA GLY A 153 -3.50 8.18 18.04
C GLY A 153 -2.97 8.27 16.61
N PHE A 154 -3.61 9.13 15.82
CA PHE A 154 -3.12 9.58 14.52
C PHE A 154 -3.01 11.10 14.54
N ARG A 155 -1.94 11.65 13.95
CA ARG A 155 -1.79 13.09 13.73
C ARG A 155 -1.73 13.39 12.24
N GLU A 156 -2.37 14.48 11.82
CA GLU A 156 -2.46 14.83 10.42
C GLU A 156 -1.12 15.32 9.85
N LYS A 157 -1.03 15.28 8.52
CA LYS A 157 0.15 15.74 7.78
C LYS A 157 0.41 17.21 8.06
N GLY A 158 1.64 17.55 8.43
CA GLY A 158 2.07 18.93 8.65
C GLY A 158 1.87 19.46 10.07
N GLU A 159 1.22 18.70 10.96
CA GLU A 159 1.07 19.07 12.38
C GLU A 159 2.35 18.84 13.20
N SER A 160 3.32 18.09 12.67
CA SER A 160 4.55 17.72 13.37
C SER A 160 5.78 17.84 12.48
N ARG A 161 6.93 18.08 13.11
CA ARG A 161 8.27 18.17 12.50
C ARG A 161 9.24 17.29 13.29
N GLY A 162 10.33 16.88 12.66
CA GLY A 162 11.29 15.95 13.25
C GLY A 162 10.87 14.49 13.12
N ALA A 163 11.53 13.64 13.92
CA ALA A 163 11.46 12.20 13.76
C ALA A 163 10.17 11.59 14.36
N GLY A 164 9.60 10.59 13.69
CA GLY A 164 8.43 9.88 14.20
C GLY A 164 8.03 8.66 13.37
N TRP A 165 7.05 7.93 13.89
CA TRP A 165 6.47 6.75 13.24
C TRP A 165 5.38 7.15 12.27
N ILE A 166 5.45 6.65 11.05
CA ILE A 166 4.45 6.91 10.01
C ILE A 166 3.81 5.59 9.56
N ASN A 167 2.55 5.64 9.13
CA ASN A 167 1.92 4.52 8.45
C ASN A 167 2.65 4.26 7.13
N ALA A 168 3.18 3.05 6.97
CA ALA A 168 3.96 2.66 5.80
C ALA A 168 3.09 2.20 4.61
N GLY A 169 1.76 2.28 4.73
CA GLY A 169 0.84 1.94 3.66
C GLY A 169 0.69 0.45 3.42
N MET A 170 1.07 -0.40 4.38
CA MET A 170 0.89 -1.85 4.36
C MET A 170 0.33 -2.33 5.70
N GLY A 171 -0.59 -3.28 5.70
CA GLY A 171 -1.11 -3.91 6.91
C GLY A 171 -1.86 -5.21 6.65
N LEU A 172 -2.03 -6.01 7.70
CA LEU A 172 -2.78 -7.26 7.68
C LEU A 172 -4.12 -7.03 8.38
N PHE A 173 -5.23 -7.26 7.68
CA PHE A 173 -6.58 -6.98 8.19
C PHE A 173 -7.53 -8.14 7.92
N ARG A 174 -8.59 -8.19 8.73
CA ARG A 174 -9.68 -9.16 8.57
C ARG A 174 -10.79 -8.63 7.68
N ALA A 175 -11.36 -9.52 6.87
CA ALA A 175 -12.52 -9.21 6.03
C ALA A 175 -13.72 -8.66 6.82
N GLU A 176 -13.87 -9.05 8.09
CA GLU A 176 -15.00 -8.69 8.95
C GLU A 176 -15.15 -7.18 9.16
N HIS A 177 -14.04 -6.43 9.20
CA HIS A 177 -14.03 -4.98 9.35
C HIS A 177 -14.72 -4.26 8.18
N PHE A 178 -14.84 -4.94 7.04
CA PHE A 178 -15.39 -4.38 5.82
C PHE A 178 -16.78 -4.93 5.46
N ARG A 179 -17.32 -5.91 6.23
CA ARG A 179 -18.59 -6.58 5.91
C ARG A 179 -19.81 -5.68 6.05
N LYS A 180 -19.79 -4.72 6.97
CA LYS A 180 -20.90 -3.78 7.22
C LYS A 180 -20.92 -2.59 6.25
N TRP A 181 -20.05 -2.60 5.25
CA TRP A 181 -19.94 -1.53 4.28
C TRP A 181 -21.25 -1.33 3.51
N ASN A 182 -21.72 -0.08 3.49
CA ASN A 182 -23.03 0.31 2.96
C ASN A 182 -23.00 0.75 1.48
N GLY A 183 -21.87 0.61 0.78
CA GLY A 183 -21.71 1.05 -0.60
C GLY A 183 -21.22 2.49 -0.79
N GLN A 184 -21.03 3.26 0.29
CA GLN A 184 -20.55 4.64 0.24
C GLN A 184 -19.02 4.72 0.31
N ARG A 185 -18.46 5.93 0.20
CA ARG A 185 -17.02 6.12 0.42
C ARG A 185 -16.64 5.71 1.83
N LEU A 186 -15.49 5.06 1.95
CA LEU A 186 -14.93 4.61 3.22
C LEU A 186 -13.41 4.76 3.14
N SER A 187 -12.80 5.52 4.04
CA SER A 187 -11.37 5.70 4.15
C SER A 187 -10.82 4.77 5.22
N LEU A 188 -9.70 4.11 4.94
CA LEU A 188 -8.97 3.36 5.96
C LEU A 188 -8.57 4.28 7.11
N GLU A 189 -8.03 5.46 6.81
CA GLU A 189 -7.46 6.39 7.77
C GLU A 189 -8.51 7.15 8.58
N LYS A 190 -9.66 7.47 8.00
CA LYS A 190 -10.70 8.30 8.64
C LYS A 190 -11.85 7.51 9.25
N ASP A 191 -12.07 6.28 8.79
CA ASP A 191 -13.22 5.48 9.22
C ASP A 191 -12.77 4.15 9.86
N VAL A 192 -11.99 3.34 9.15
CA VAL A 192 -11.66 1.97 9.61
C VAL A 192 -10.64 1.96 10.77
N PHE A 193 -9.52 2.67 10.64
CA PHE A 193 -8.48 2.70 11.67
C PHE A 193 -8.98 3.36 12.97
N PRO A 194 -9.77 4.45 12.94
CA PRO A 194 -10.38 4.99 14.15
C PRO A 194 -11.29 4.00 14.90
N GLU A 195 -12.07 3.18 14.19
CA GLU A 195 -12.89 2.12 14.81
C GLU A 195 -12.01 1.06 15.50
N LEU A 196 -10.95 0.60 14.82
CA LEU A 196 -10.00 -0.37 15.40
C LEU A 196 -9.21 0.21 16.56
N LEU A 197 -8.86 1.50 16.51
CA LEU A 197 -8.21 2.23 17.60
C LEU A 197 -9.14 2.31 18.80
N ALA A 198 -10.41 2.72 18.61
CA ALA A 198 -11.39 2.83 19.68
C ALA A 198 -11.67 1.49 20.36
N ALA A 199 -11.60 0.38 19.61
CA ALA A 199 -11.70 -0.98 20.11
C ALA A 199 -10.39 -1.54 20.71
N ARG A 200 -9.28 -0.79 20.64
CA ARG A 200 -7.92 -1.22 21.01
C ARG A 200 -7.48 -2.51 20.31
N GLN A 201 -7.74 -2.60 19.01
CA GLN A 201 -7.44 -3.76 18.17
C GLN A 201 -6.30 -3.52 17.19
N LEU A 202 -6.04 -2.26 16.82
CA LEU A 202 -5.01 -1.92 15.85
C LEU A 202 -3.61 -1.97 16.47
N LYS A 203 -2.84 -3.00 16.13
CA LYS A 203 -1.43 -3.16 16.49
C LYS A 203 -0.53 -2.50 15.46
N VAL A 204 0.71 -2.25 15.86
CA VAL A 204 1.79 -1.88 14.94
C VAL A 204 2.83 -2.97 14.77
N LEU A 205 3.40 -3.03 13.58
CA LEU A 205 4.65 -3.71 13.29
C LEU A 205 5.69 -2.65 12.91
N PRO A 206 6.56 -2.24 13.84
CA PRO A 206 7.69 -1.39 13.52
C PRO A 206 8.65 -2.13 12.60
N LEU A 207 9.03 -1.49 11.48
CA LEU A 207 9.89 -2.09 10.48
C LEU A 207 11.09 -1.21 10.18
N GLU A 208 12.28 -1.77 10.34
CA GLU A 208 13.53 -1.19 9.84
C GLU A 208 13.76 -1.69 8.42
N SER A 209 13.19 -0.95 7.45
CA SER A 209 13.24 -1.31 6.04
C SER A 209 13.44 -0.07 5.19
N ASN A 210 14.01 -0.27 4.00
CA ASN A 210 13.92 0.69 2.91
C ASN A 210 12.45 1.08 2.70
N PHE A 211 12.16 2.38 2.71
CA PHE A 211 10.83 2.94 2.51
C PHE A 211 10.91 4.10 1.51
N ILE A 212 10.02 4.11 0.52
CA ILE A 212 9.82 5.29 -0.31
C ILE A 212 8.40 5.36 -0.89
N ASP A 213 7.78 6.53 -0.80
CA ASP A 213 6.52 6.87 -1.49
C ASP A 213 6.88 7.67 -2.75
N ILE A 214 6.61 7.12 -3.93
CA ILE A 214 6.95 7.76 -5.22
C ILE A 214 5.98 8.88 -5.61
N GLY A 215 5.14 9.35 -4.68
CA GLY A 215 4.08 10.30 -4.91
C GLY A 215 4.50 11.74 -5.17
N VAL A 216 5.78 12.06 -5.01
CA VAL A 216 6.35 13.35 -5.40
C VAL A 216 7.57 13.15 -6.32
N PRO A 217 7.86 14.11 -7.22
CA PRO A 217 8.96 14.03 -8.17
C PRO A 217 10.32 13.65 -7.57
N ALA A 218 10.68 14.26 -6.43
CA ALA A 218 11.98 14.04 -5.81
C ALA A 218 12.17 12.60 -5.32
N ASP A 219 11.13 12.02 -4.72
CA ASP A 219 11.14 10.65 -4.19
C ASP A 219 11.09 9.63 -5.35
N TYR A 220 10.27 9.89 -6.37
CA TYR A 220 10.27 9.09 -7.60
C TYR A 220 11.65 9.03 -8.27
N LEU A 221 12.30 10.18 -8.47
CA LEU A 221 13.64 10.24 -9.06
C LEU A 221 14.70 9.58 -8.16
N ARG A 222 14.53 9.63 -6.83
CA ARG A 222 15.40 8.89 -5.89
C ARG A 222 15.25 7.39 -6.08
N PHE A 223 14.03 6.88 -6.22
CA PHE A 223 13.80 5.47 -6.52
C PHE A 223 14.42 5.06 -7.86
N CYS A 224 14.29 5.88 -8.91
CA CYS A 224 14.91 5.59 -10.21
C CYS A 224 16.44 5.42 -10.09
N ARG A 225 17.12 6.38 -9.44
CA ARG A 225 18.57 6.30 -9.24
C ARG A 225 18.99 5.10 -8.41
N TRP A 226 18.22 4.76 -7.37
CA TRP A 226 18.49 3.57 -6.55
C TRP A 226 18.34 2.28 -7.34
N GLN A 227 17.35 2.20 -8.24
CA GLN A 227 17.19 1.04 -9.10
C GLN A 227 18.32 0.95 -10.14
N GLU A 228 18.74 2.09 -10.71
CA GLU A 228 19.87 2.18 -11.66
C GLU A 228 21.22 1.81 -11.02
N SER A 229 21.42 2.09 -9.73
CA SER A 229 22.62 1.69 -8.98
C SER A 229 22.63 0.21 -8.59
N GLY A 230 21.70 -0.61 -9.07
CA GLY A 230 21.60 -2.01 -8.67
C GLY A 230 21.10 -2.20 -7.23
N ARG A 231 20.33 -1.23 -6.71
CA ARG A 231 19.84 -1.18 -5.32
C ARG A 231 20.95 -1.06 -4.27
N GLU A 232 22.10 -0.53 -4.66
CA GLU A 232 23.18 -0.18 -3.73
C GLU A 232 22.79 1.03 -2.86
N GLY A 233 23.06 0.94 -1.56
CA GLY A 233 22.67 1.94 -0.57
C GLY A 233 21.22 1.79 -0.07
N GLY A 234 20.89 2.55 0.98
CA GLY A 234 19.53 2.64 1.52
C GLY A 234 18.65 3.62 0.72
N LEU A 235 17.33 3.38 0.72
CA LEU A 235 16.32 4.34 0.24
C LEU A 235 15.88 5.32 1.33
N CYS A 236 16.11 4.95 2.59
CA CYS A 236 15.92 5.80 3.74
C CYS A 236 17.03 6.84 3.79
N ASN A 237 16.67 8.09 4.07
CA ASN A 237 17.64 9.13 4.42
C ASN A 237 18.26 8.82 5.79
#